data_AF-K0S425-F1
#
_entry.id   AF-K0S425-F1
#
_cell.length_a   1.000
_cell.length_b   1.000
_cell.length_c   1.000
_cell.angle_alpha   90.00
_cell.angle_beta   90.00
_cell.angle_gamma   90.00
#
_symmetry.space_group_name_H-M   'P 1'
#
loop_
_entity.id
_entity.type
_entity.pdbx_description
1 polymer ?
#
loop_
_entity_poly.entity_id
_entity_poly.type
_entity_poly.pdbx_seq_one_letter_code
_entity_poly.pdbx_strand_id
1 'polypeptide(L)'
;MSAVVDDRPSPEDILAEYKPGSICNDRLQNFLTYDNVEFQPGPRLNVVVGPNGTGKSTILCAICLGLGGQPPHLGRADDDRHAQWLHGCTK
;
A
#
# COMPACT_ATOMS: atom_id res chain seq x y z
N MET A 1 27.22 20.45 -28.74
CA MET A 1 25.77 20.35 -28.46
C MET A 1 25.56 19.01 -27.78
N SER A 2 25.66 18.97 -26.44
CA SER A 2 25.40 17.74 -25.70
C SER A 2 23.88 17.53 -25.73
N ALA A 3 23.45 16.47 -26.40
CA ALA A 3 22.06 16.04 -26.30
C ALA A 3 21.79 15.78 -24.82
N VAL A 4 20.79 16.45 -24.27
CA VAL A 4 20.25 16.07 -22.96
C VAL A 4 19.63 14.70 -23.18
N VAL A 5 20.35 13.65 -22.80
CA VAL A 5 19.80 12.30 -22.74
C VAL A 5 18.73 12.36 -21.66
N ASP A 6 17.49 12.07 -22.03
CA ASP A 6 16.40 11.96 -21.08
C ASP A 6 16.61 10.66 -20.28
N ASP A 7 17.35 10.77 -19.17
CA ASP A 7 17.75 9.67 -18.30
C ASP A 7 16.62 9.24 -17.34
N ARG A 8 15.38 9.65 -17.61
CA ARG A 8 14.22 9.25 -16.81
C ARG A 8 13.86 7.80 -17.16
N PRO A 9 13.71 6.91 -16.16
CA PRO A 9 13.30 5.54 -16.42
C PRO A 9 11.92 5.50 -17.06
N SER A 10 11.73 4.61 -18.02
CA SER A 10 10.43 4.42 -18.64
C SER A 10 9.45 3.76 -17.63
N PRO A 11 8.13 3.83 -17.87
CA PRO A 11 7.17 3.12 -17.03
C PRO A 11 7.44 1.60 -16.95
N GLU A 12 7.98 1.00 -18.01
CA GLU A 12 8.31 -0.43 -17.98
C GLU A 12 9.53 -0.73 -17.12
N ASP A 13 10.53 0.16 -17.09
CA ASP A 13 11.69 0.06 -16.22
C ASP A 13 11.27 0.14 -14.74
N ILE A 14 10.34 1.06 -14.42
CA ILE A 14 9.80 1.21 -13.06
C ILE A 14 9.06 -0.05 -12.63
N LEU A 15 8.23 -0.62 -13.51
CA LEU A 15 7.49 -1.85 -13.21
C LEU A 15 8.42 -3.06 -13.05
N ALA A 16 9.54 -3.11 -13.79
CA ALA A 16 10.54 -4.16 -13.67
C ALA A 16 11.26 -4.18 -12.30
N GLU A 17 11.25 -3.07 -11.55
CA GLU A 17 11.80 -3.04 -10.20
C GLU A 17 10.95 -3.80 -9.17
N TYR A 18 9.64 -3.97 -9.42
CA TYR A 18 8.73 -4.65 -8.51
C TYR A 18 8.89 -6.17 -8.60
N LYS A 19 9.06 -6.81 -7.44
CA LYS A 19 9.11 -8.28 -7.36
C LYS A 19 7.70 -8.88 -7.42
N PRO A 20 7.53 -10.12 -7.92
CA PRO A 20 6.25 -10.82 -7.81
C PRO A 20 5.73 -10.83 -6.36
N GLY A 21 4.45 -10.48 -6.19
CA GLY A 21 3.82 -10.36 -4.87
C GLY A 21 3.97 -8.99 -4.20
N SER A 22 4.56 -7.99 -4.87
CA SER A 22 4.64 -6.64 -4.34
C SER A 22 3.26 -5.98 -4.25
N ILE A 23 3.06 -5.18 -3.20
CA ILE A 23 1.86 -4.33 -3.05
C ILE A 23 2.14 -3.02 -3.79
N CYS A 24 1.46 -2.82 -4.92
CA CYS A 24 1.64 -1.62 -5.75
C CYS A 24 0.63 -0.51 -5.42
N ASN A 25 -0.52 -0.86 -4.84
CA ASN A 25 -1.56 0.07 -4.43
C ASN A 25 -2.34 -0.51 -3.24
N ASP A 26 -2.63 0.32 -2.25
CA ASP A 26 -3.53 0.02 -1.14
C ASP A 26 -4.48 1.21 -0.90
N ARG A 27 -5.79 0.96 -0.87
CA ARG A 27 -6.82 1.98 -0.63
C ARG A 27 -7.72 1.57 0.54
N LEU A 28 -7.76 2.44 1.54
CA LEU A 28 -8.58 2.26 2.73
C LEU A 28 -9.77 3.22 2.68
N GLN A 29 -10.99 2.69 2.80
CA GLN A 29 -12.22 3.47 2.86
C GLN A 29 -13.02 3.09 4.10
N ASN A 30 -13.36 4.08 4.92
CA ASN A 30 -14.04 3.93 6.20
C ASN A 30 -13.40 2.82 7.07
N PHE A 31 -12.07 2.80 7.13
CA PHE A 31 -11.29 1.74 7.75
C PHE A 31 -10.50 2.27 8.97
N LEU A 32 -11.01 1.95 10.16
CA LEU A 32 -10.44 2.33 11.46
C LEU A 32 -10.14 3.84 11.56
N THR A 33 -8.88 4.24 11.39
CA THR A 33 -8.41 5.63 11.54
C THR A 33 -8.58 6.45 10.27
N TYR A 34 -8.93 5.83 9.14
CA TYR A 34 -8.98 6.49 7.83
C TYR A 34 -10.38 6.47 7.24
N ASP A 35 -10.90 7.65 6.89
CA ASP A 35 -12.13 7.79 6.10
C ASP A 35 -11.87 7.45 4.63
N ASN A 36 -10.80 7.98 4.05
CA ASN A 36 -10.35 7.66 2.70
C ASN A 36 -8.85 7.96 2.56
N VAL A 37 -8.05 6.96 2.21
CA VAL A 37 -6.62 7.13 1.92
C VAL A 37 -6.15 6.12 0.87
N GLU A 38 -5.20 6.53 0.04
CA GLU A 38 -4.55 5.69 -0.97
C GLU A 38 -3.03 5.77 -0.82
N PHE A 39 -2.38 4.62 -0.92
CA PHE A 39 -0.94 4.46 -0.84
C PHE A 39 -0.41 3.79 -2.10
N GLN A 40 0.72 4.28 -2.62
CA GLN A 40 1.44 3.68 -3.75
C GLN A 40 2.86 3.36 -3.29
N PRO A 41 3.09 2.17 -2.67
CA PRO A 41 4.40 1.78 -2.19
C PRO A 41 5.41 1.63 -3.34
N GLY A 42 6.66 1.99 -3.08
CA GLY A 42 7.77 1.73 -3.98
C GLY A 42 8.20 0.26 -3.99
N PRO A 43 9.06 -0.16 -4.94
CA PRO A 43 9.46 -1.56 -5.13
C PRO A 43 10.40 -2.13 -4.05
N ARG A 44 10.93 -1.27 -3.18
CA ARG A 44 11.93 -1.62 -2.15
C ARG A 44 11.39 -1.39 -0.74
N LEU A 45 12.21 -0.85 0.15
CA LEU A 45 11.83 -0.57 1.52
C LEU A 45 10.87 0.62 1.57
N ASN A 46 9.66 0.38 2.07
CA ASN A 46 8.69 1.41 2.41
C ASN A 46 8.62 1.53 3.93
N VAL A 47 8.71 2.75 4.46
CA VAL A 47 8.69 3.01 5.91
C VAL A 47 7.50 3.91 6.23
N VAL A 48 6.59 3.43 7.08
CA VAL A 48 5.44 4.20 7.57
C VAL A 48 5.81 4.85 8.91
N VAL A 49 5.86 6.18 8.93
CA VAL A 49 6.21 6.98 10.11
C VAL A 49 5.12 7.98 10.46
N GLY A 50 5.03 8.36 11.73
CA GLY A 50 4.05 9.34 12.20
C GLY A 50 3.84 9.30 13.72
N PRO A 51 3.26 10.35 14.31
CA PRO A 51 2.93 10.41 15.74
C PRO A 51 2.06 9.24 16.23
N ASN A 52 2.02 9.02 17.54
CA ASN A 52 1.13 8.01 18.10
C ASN A 52 -0.35 8.37 17.86
N GLY A 53 -1.17 7.36 17.55
CA GLY A 53 -2.60 7.55 17.26
C GLY A 53 -2.94 7.90 15.82
N THR A 54 -1.98 8.09 14.91
CA THR A 54 -2.25 8.50 13.50
C THR A 54 -2.61 7.37 12.54
N GLY A 55 -2.89 6.15 13.04
CA GLY A 55 -3.30 5.04 12.17
C GLY A 55 -2.18 4.21 11.53
N LYS A 56 -0.91 4.32 11.96
CA LYS A 56 0.17 3.47 11.42
C LYS A 56 -0.13 1.96 11.54
N SER A 57 -0.61 1.52 12.71
CA SER A 57 -1.03 0.14 12.93
C SER A 57 -2.29 -0.24 12.13
N THR A 58 -3.12 0.76 11.77
CA THR A 58 -4.27 0.58 10.88
C THR A 58 -3.81 0.18 9.47
N ILE A 59 -2.78 0.84 8.92
CA ILE A 59 -2.20 0.47 7.62
C ILE A 59 -1.68 -0.97 7.65
N LEU A 60 -0.90 -1.33 8.68
CA LEU A 60 -0.40 -2.70 8.82
C LEU A 60 -1.54 -3.72 8.93
N CYS A 61 -2.60 -3.40 9.67
CA CYS A 61 -3.77 -4.24 9.81
C CYS A 61 -4.49 -4.45 8.46
N ALA A 62 -4.61 -3.41 7.65
CA ALA A 62 -5.16 -3.52 6.31
C ALA A 62 -4.32 -4.49 5.48
N ILE A 63 -3.00 -4.29 5.41
CA ILE A 63 -2.08 -5.18 4.67
C ILE A 63 -2.21 -6.64 5.10
N CYS A 64 -2.24 -6.91 6.42
CA CYS A 64 -2.43 -8.27 6.91
C CYS A 64 -3.76 -8.87 6.45
N LEU A 65 -4.85 -8.11 6.51
CA LEU A 65 -6.17 -8.55 6.06
C LEU A 65 -6.23 -8.79 4.55
N GLY A 66 -5.65 -7.90 3.75
CA GLY A 66 -5.59 -8.03 2.29
C GLY A 66 -4.85 -9.27 1.82
N LEU A 67 -3.84 -9.70 2.59
CA LEU A 67 -3.06 -10.90 2.34
C LEU A 67 -3.65 -12.17 2.96
N GLY A 68 -4.86 -12.11 3.54
CA GLY A 68 -5.56 -13.26 4.13
C GLY A 68 -5.12 -13.62 5.56
N GLY A 69 -4.36 -12.74 6.22
CA GLY A 69 -3.97 -12.89 7.63
C GLY A 69 -5.08 -12.48 8.59
N GLN A 70 -5.00 -12.98 9.83
CA GLN A 70 -5.89 -12.57 10.91
C GLN A 70 -5.31 -11.36 11.67
N PRO A 71 -6.06 -10.26 11.79
CA PRO A 71 -5.59 -9.09 12.53
C PRO A 71 -5.66 -9.33 14.05
N PRO A 72 -4.55 -9.17 14.79
CA PRO A 72 -4.50 -9.49 16.23
C PRO A 72 -5.25 -8.49 17.13
N HIS A 73 -5.80 -7.39 16.59
CA HIS A 73 -6.34 -6.28 17.36
C HIS A 73 -7.70 -5.76 16.88
N LEU A 74 -8.46 -6.56 16.12
CA LEU A 74 -9.74 -6.13 15.54
C LEU A 74 -10.90 -6.07 16.54
N GLY A 75 -10.65 -5.70 17.80
CA GLY A 75 -11.62 -5.73 18.90
C GLY A 75 -12.72 -4.67 18.88
N ARG A 76 -12.95 -3.97 17.75
CA ARG A 76 -13.99 -2.92 17.57
C ARG A 76 -14.35 -2.79 16.08
N ALA A 77 -15.27 -3.60 15.59
CA ALA A 77 -15.50 -3.76 14.17
C ALA A 77 -16.99 -3.89 13.84
N ASP A 78 -17.70 -2.76 13.86
CA ASP A 78 -19.06 -2.70 13.30
C ASP A 78 -19.02 -2.74 11.77
N ASP A 79 -20.15 -3.13 11.19
CA ASP A 79 -20.37 -3.98 10.00
C ASP A 79 -19.89 -3.50 8.60
N ASP A 80 -19.43 -2.26 8.39
CA ASP A 80 -19.27 -1.71 7.01
C ASP A 80 -17.83 -1.26 6.68
N ARG A 81 -16.86 -2.19 6.64
CA ARG A 81 -15.45 -1.84 6.37
C ARG A 81 -14.90 -2.52 5.11
N HIS A 82 -14.60 -1.71 4.10
CA HIS A 82 -14.07 -2.16 2.82
C HIS A 82 -12.59 -1.76 2.65
N ALA A 83 -11.68 -2.71 2.83
CA ALA A 83 -10.31 -2.58 2.32
C ALA A 83 -10.33 -3.06 0.85
N GLN A 84 -10.13 -2.14 -0.09
CA GLN A 84 -10.13 -2.46 -1.51
C GLN A 84 -8.70 -2.59 -2.01
N TRP A 85 -8.34 -3.80 -2.41
CA TRP A 85 -7.03 -4.14 -2.97
C TRP A 85 -7.15 -4.14 -4.48
N LEU A 86 -6.60 -3.13 -5.14
CA LEU A 86 -6.38 -3.20 -6.58
C LEU A 86 -5.18 -4.13 -6.81
N HIS A 87 -5.50 -5.35 -7.27
CA HIS A 87 -4.56 -6.43 -7.58
C HIS A 87 -3.31 -5.94 -8.34
N GLY A 88 -2.14 -6.15 -7.74
CA GLY A 88 -0.82 -6.00 -8.37
C GLY A 88 0.05 -7.26 -8.28
N CYS A 89 -0.50 -8.41 -7.87
CA CYS A 89 0.18 -9.69 -8.00
C CYS A 89 0.11 -10.12 -9.47
N THR A 90 1.08 -9.70 -10.28
CA THR A 90 1.37 -10.36 -11.57
C THR A 90 1.65 -11.83 -11.30
N LYS A 91 0.67 -12.69 -11.61
CA LYS A 91 0.98 -13.99 -12.21
C LYS A 91 1.21 -13.78 -13.70
#